data_AF-A0A6Y5LJA4-F1
#
_entry.id   AF-A0A6Y5LJA4-F1
#
_cell.length_a   1.000
_cell.length_b   1.000
_cell.length_c   1.000
_cell.angle_alpha   90.00
_cell.angle_beta   90.00
_cell.angle_gamma   90.00
#
_symmetry.space_group_name_H-M   'P 1'
#
loop_
_entity.id
_entity.type
_entity.pdbx_description
1 polymer ?
#
loop_
_entity_poly.entity_id
_entity_poly.type
_entity_poly.pdbx_seq_one_letter_code
_entity_poly.pdbx_strand_id
1 'polypeptide(L)'
;MSNIDKQALREEFQCMQDHYSDPADRDRQIIYIAAEALLDELEKAQCANVAQDDHINQQQDRIEQLEIGHKEAAKQINSWRRLAKQNIAERGKDISELEAAQQRIAELEARTVTVKLYDDFQLCHYGATDDYAKGYIDSQNNFTKWLAAAGIGVKQQKDSVDSDVGGRNQPGMVTAIYIGAGDFVKIKGQVFEVEETDFDDHDVTLWFVGGNALKCAAGCPVEVVSAPVAAGIKVKGE
;
A
#
# COMPACT_ATOMS: atom_id res chain seq x y z
N MET A 1 40.64 -71.25 17.14
CA MET A 1 39.92 -72.40 16.58
C MET A 1 40.93 -73.23 15.82
N SER A 2 41.04 -74.54 16.11
CA SER A 2 41.92 -75.42 15.35
C SER A 2 41.57 -75.31 13.87
N ASN A 3 42.54 -74.98 13.02
CA ASN A 3 42.34 -74.95 11.58
C ASN A 3 42.33 -76.41 11.10
N ILE A 4 41.15 -77.02 11.19
CA ILE A 4 40.94 -78.37 10.71
C ILE A 4 41.28 -78.39 9.22
N ASP A 5 42.26 -79.21 8.86
CA ASP A 5 42.60 -79.44 7.47
C ASP A 5 41.51 -80.31 6.82
N LYS A 6 40.56 -79.63 6.17
CA LYS A 6 39.43 -80.28 5.51
C LYS A 6 39.86 -81.16 4.34
N GLN A 7 40.96 -80.82 3.70
CA GLN A 7 41.52 -81.61 2.61
C GLN A 7 42.07 -82.92 3.16
N ALA A 8 42.84 -82.88 4.24
CA ALA A 8 43.32 -84.07 4.93
C ALA A 8 42.16 -84.96 5.43
N LEU A 9 41.08 -84.37 5.97
CA LEU A 9 39.89 -85.12 6.38
C LEU A 9 39.18 -85.80 5.20
N ARG A 10 39.09 -85.13 4.05
CA ARG A 10 38.49 -85.72 2.84
C ARG A 10 39.32 -86.90 2.35
N GLU A 11 40.64 -86.76 2.33
CA GLU A 11 41.57 -87.83 1.95
C GLU A 11 41.47 -89.04 2.90
N GLU A 12 41.34 -88.80 4.21
CA GLU A 12 41.10 -89.87 5.20
C GLU A 12 39.75 -90.55 5.00
N PHE A 13 38.67 -89.80 4.73
CA PHE A 13 37.36 -90.40 4.46
C PHE A 13 37.36 -91.26 3.19
N GLN A 14 38.05 -90.82 2.13
CA GLN A 14 38.18 -91.58 0.89
C GLN A 14 39.05 -92.83 1.09
N CYS A 15 40.18 -92.71 1.77
CA CYS A 15 41.03 -93.84 2.14
C CYS A 15 40.24 -94.89 2.94
N MET A 16 39.42 -94.47 3.90
CA MET A 16 38.60 -95.39 4.70
C MET A 16 37.47 -96.02 3.89
N GLN A 17 36.85 -95.30 2.97
CA GLN A 17 35.86 -95.88 2.04
C GLN A 17 36.48 -96.99 1.19
N ASP A 18 37.70 -96.82 0.70
CA ASP A 18 38.43 -97.84 -0.08
C ASP A 18 38.75 -99.07 0.78
N HIS A 19 39.18 -98.89 2.03
CA HIS A 19 39.49 -99.98 2.96
C HIS A 19 38.26 -100.78 3.40
N TYR A 20 37.09 -100.15 3.52
CA TYR A 20 35.83 -100.80 3.91
C TYR A 20 34.92 -101.06 2.69
N SER A 21 35.51 -101.54 1.59
CA SER A 21 34.79 -101.87 0.35
C SER A 21 34.09 -103.24 0.37
N ASP A 22 34.38 -104.10 1.36
CA ASP A 22 33.74 -105.41 1.49
C ASP A 22 32.25 -105.25 1.88
N PRO A 23 31.31 -105.97 1.22
CA PRO A 23 29.91 -106.00 1.61
C PRO A 23 29.63 -106.27 3.09
N ALA A 24 30.52 -106.97 3.81
CA ALA A 24 30.42 -107.21 5.25
C ALA A 24 30.63 -105.94 6.11
N ASP A 25 31.31 -104.92 5.58
CA ASP A 25 31.65 -103.67 6.28
C ASP A 25 30.75 -102.48 5.89
N ARG A 26 29.60 -102.76 5.25
CA ARG A 26 28.66 -101.75 4.73
C ARG A 26 28.28 -100.68 5.76
N ASP A 27 28.08 -101.04 7.02
CA ASP A 27 27.72 -100.08 8.07
C ASP A 27 28.83 -99.04 8.31
N ARG A 28 30.10 -99.42 8.18
CA ARG A 28 31.24 -98.50 8.29
C ARG A 28 31.35 -97.61 7.04
N GLN A 29 31.15 -98.18 5.86
CA GLN A 29 31.16 -97.44 4.60
C GLN A 29 30.09 -96.32 4.59
N ILE A 30 28.89 -96.60 5.10
CA ILE A 30 27.79 -95.62 5.22
C ILE A 30 28.22 -94.43 6.08
N ILE A 31 28.96 -94.66 7.16
CA ILE A 31 29.42 -93.59 8.06
C ILE A 31 30.38 -92.64 7.35
N TYR A 32 31.35 -93.15 6.58
CA TYR A 32 32.32 -92.31 5.88
C TYR A 32 31.70 -91.54 4.72
N ILE A 33 30.74 -92.12 4.00
CA ILE A 33 29.95 -91.42 2.97
C ILE A 33 29.16 -90.27 3.61
N ALA A 34 28.52 -90.52 4.74
CA ALA A 34 27.78 -89.48 5.47
C ALA A 34 28.71 -88.37 6.00
N ALA A 35 29.91 -88.73 6.46
CA ALA A 35 30.91 -87.75 6.91
C ALA A 35 31.42 -86.86 5.78
N GLU A 36 31.67 -87.40 4.59
CA GLU A 36 32.04 -86.63 3.40
C GLU A 36 30.92 -85.69 2.96
N ALA A 37 29.66 -86.15 2.97
CA ALA A 37 28.51 -85.30 2.67
C ALA A 37 28.37 -84.13 3.66
N LEU A 38 28.57 -84.37 4.96
CA LEU A 38 28.57 -83.30 5.97
C LEU A 38 29.74 -82.32 5.78
N LEU A 39 30.90 -82.80 5.32
CA LEU A 39 32.04 -81.94 5.01
C LEU A 39 31.74 -81.03 3.82
N ASP A 40 31.10 -81.55 2.76
CA ASP A 40 30.63 -80.77 1.61
C ASP A 40 29.64 -79.67 2.03
N GLU A 41 28.67 -80.02 2.89
CA GLU A 41 27.69 -79.08 3.42
C GLU A 41 28.34 -77.97 4.24
N LEU A 42 29.32 -78.32 5.08
CA LEU A 42 30.08 -77.36 5.88
C LEU A 42 30.91 -76.40 5.01
N GLU A 43 31.54 -76.90 3.95
CA GLU A 43 32.28 -76.07 2.98
C GLU A 43 31.35 -75.11 2.25
N LYS A 44 30.20 -75.59 1.76
CA LYS A 44 29.18 -74.75 1.12
C LYS A 44 28.68 -73.65 2.07
N ALA A 45 28.38 -74.00 3.32
CA ALA A 45 27.95 -73.05 4.33
C ALA A 45 29.04 -71.99 4.62
N GLN A 46 30.31 -72.40 4.69
CA GLN A 46 31.41 -71.47 4.91
C GLN A 46 31.62 -70.52 3.72
N CYS A 47 31.55 -71.01 2.48
CA CYS A 47 31.61 -70.17 1.29
C CYS A 47 30.44 -69.17 1.24
N ALA A 48 29.23 -69.61 1.60
CA ALA A 48 28.06 -68.72 1.68
C ALA A 48 28.26 -67.62 2.73
N ASN A 49 28.84 -67.94 3.89
CA ASN A 49 29.14 -66.95 4.93
C ASN A 49 30.18 -65.92 4.46
N VAL A 50 31.24 -66.35 3.77
CA VAL A 50 32.25 -65.43 3.21
C VAL A 50 31.61 -64.48 2.18
N ALA A 51 30.79 -65.03 1.27
CA ALA A 51 30.09 -64.20 0.29
C ALA A 51 29.10 -63.21 0.94
N GLN A 52 28.45 -63.61 2.04
CA GLN A 52 27.61 -62.71 2.82
C GLN A 52 28.42 -61.61 3.50
N ASP A 53 29.58 -61.94 4.06
CA ASP A 53 30.46 -60.95 4.70
C ASP A 53 30.95 -59.91 3.69
N ASP A 54 31.37 -60.34 2.50
CA ASP A 54 31.75 -59.44 1.40
C ASP A 54 30.60 -58.51 1.00
N HIS A 55 29.38 -59.05 0.92
CA HIS A 55 28.20 -58.24 0.61
C HIS A 55 27.86 -57.25 1.73
N ILE A 56 27.98 -57.64 3.00
CA ILE A 56 27.79 -56.76 4.16
C ILE A 56 28.80 -55.62 4.13
N ASN A 57 30.07 -55.92 3.86
CA ASN A 57 31.13 -54.92 3.74
C ASN A 57 30.84 -53.93 2.60
N GLN A 58 30.43 -54.42 1.42
CA GLN A 58 30.01 -53.55 0.31
C GLN A 58 28.79 -52.68 0.65
N GLN A 59 27.83 -53.22 1.40
CA GLN A 59 26.67 -52.45 1.86
C GLN A 59 27.09 -51.36 2.85
N GLN A 60 28.03 -51.66 3.75
CA GLN A 60 28.55 -50.70 4.72
C GLN A 60 29.23 -49.51 4.02
N ASP A 61 30.08 -49.76 3.02
CA ASP A 61 30.74 -48.71 2.23
C ASP A 61 29.72 -47.80 1.53
N ARG A 62 28.66 -48.41 0.96
CA ARG A 62 27.58 -47.66 0.30
C ARG A 62 26.80 -46.78 1.28
N ILE A 63 26.54 -47.29 2.49
CA ILE A 63 25.87 -46.52 3.55
C ILE A 63 26.72 -45.32 3.94
N GLU A 64 28.03 -45.50 4.15
CA GLU A 64 28.93 -44.40 4.52
C GLU A 64 28.95 -43.30 3.44
N GLN A 65 29.04 -43.68 2.16
CA GLN A 65 28.97 -42.72 1.04
C GLN A 65 27.65 -41.95 1.02
N LEU A 66 26.53 -42.63 1.27
CA LEU A 66 25.22 -41.99 1.34
C LEU A 66 25.12 -41.03 2.53
N GLU A 67 25.65 -41.39 3.69
CA GLU A 67 25.67 -40.52 4.88
C GLU A 67 26.49 -39.24 4.64
N ILE A 68 27.65 -39.36 3.97
CA ILE A 68 28.46 -38.21 3.55
C ILE A 68 27.65 -37.33 2.59
N GLY A 69 27.05 -37.91 1.56
CA GLY A 69 26.22 -37.18 0.59
C GLY A 69 25.03 -36.47 1.25
N HIS A 70 24.35 -37.12 2.18
CA HIS A 70 23.26 -36.51 2.95
C HIS A 70 23.74 -35.33 3.80
N LYS A 71 24.90 -35.44 4.45
CA LYS A 71 25.48 -34.35 5.24
C LYS A 71 25.84 -33.15 4.37
N GLU A 72 26.38 -33.37 3.19
CA GLU A 72 26.68 -32.31 2.22
C GLU A 72 25.41 -31.65 1.68
N ALA A 73 24.41 -32.45 1.29
CA ALA A 73 23.12 -31.93 0.86
C ALA A 73 22.46 -31.07 1.94
N ALA A 74 22.53 -31.48 3.22
CA ALA A 74 22.01 -30.70 4.34
C ALA A 74 22.74 -29.35 4.51
N LYS A 75 24.08 -29.33 4.34
CA LYS A 75 24.86 -28.07 4.35
C LYS A 75 24.41 -27.14 3.23
N GLN A 76 24.23 -27.67 2.02
CA GLN A 76 23.73 -26.90 0.88
C GLN A 76 22.34 -26.33 1.19
N ILE A 77 21.38 -27.16 1.56
CA ILE A 77 20.01 -26.72 1.90
C ILE A 77 20.02 -25.55 2.90
N ASN A 78 20.85 -25.63 3.95
CA ASN A 78 20.98 -24.55 4.93
C ASN A 78 21.58 -23.27 4.34
N SER A 79 22.60 -23.38 3.49
CA SER A 79 23.21 -22.24 2.79
C SER A 79 22.19 -21.54 1.88
N TRP A 80 21.49 -22.29 1.03
CA TRP A 80 20.47 -21.77 0.11
C TRP A 80 19.30 -21.14 0.86
N ARG A 81 18.85 -21.78 1.97
CA ARG A 81 17.81 -21.21 2.84
C ARG A 81 18.24 -19.87 3.43
N ARG A 82 19.51 -19.71 3.84
CA ARG A 82 20.04 -18.45 4.37
C ARG A 82 20.03 -17.36 3.30
N LEU A 83 20.53 -17.66 2.10
CA LEU A 83 20.52 -16.72 0.98
C LEU A 83 19.10 -16.29 0.60
N ALA A 84 18.16 -17.23 0.51
CA ALA A 84 16.77 -16.91 0.22
C ALA A 84 16.16 -15.95 1.25
N LYS A 85 16.41 -16.18 2.55
CA LYS A 85 15.96 -15.27 3.61
C LYS A 85 16.56 -13.88 3.49
N GLN A 86 17.86 -13.79 3.19
CA GLN A 86 18.53 -12.50 2.99
C GLN A 86 17.94 -11.74 1.80
N ASN A 87 17.76 -12.41 0.66
CA ASN A 87 17.17 -11.81 -0.54
C ASN A 87 15.75 -11.31 -0.30
N ILE A 88 14.92 -12.05 0.45
CA ILE A 88 13.56 -11.63 0.80
C ILE A 88 13.61 -10.38 1.69
N ALA A 89 14.49 -10.36 2.69
CA ALA A 89 14.62 -9.23 3.60
C ALA A 89 15.11 -7.96 2.88
N GLU A 90 16.06 -8.10 1.95
CA GLU A 90 16.57 -7.00 1.14
C GLU A 90 15.48 -6.44 0.22
N ARG A 91 14.80 -7.30 -0.54
CA ARG A 91 13.67 -6.88 -1.40
C ARG A 91 12.53 -6.24 -0.61
N GLY A 92 12.29 -6.67 0.63
CA GLY A 92 11.30 -6.03 1.50
C GLY A 92 11.61 -4.56 1.80
N LYS A 93 12.90 -4.20 1.88
CA LYS A 93 13.33 -2.80 2.04
C LYS A 93 13.08 -2.01 0.75
N ASP A 94 13.51 -2.55 -0.39
CA ASP A 94 13.31 -1.91 -1.69
C ASP A 94 11.83 -1.63 -1.97
N ILE A 95 10.94 -2.57 -1.63
CA ILE A 95 9.49 -2.39 -1.74
C ILE A 95 9.01 -1.24 -0.86
N SER A 96 9.46 -1.18 0.39
CA SER A 96 9.07 -0.12 1.32
C SER A 96 9.54 1.27 0.84
N GLU A 97 10.75 1.34 0.29
CA GLU A 97 11.28 2.58 -0.29
C GLU A 97 10.52 2.99 -1.56
N LEU A 98 10.15 2.02 -2.40
CA LEU A 98 9.34 2.27 -3.60
C LEU A 98 7.94 2.77 -3.25
N GLU A 99 7.29 2.17 -2.25
CA GLU A 99 5.98 2.62 -1.75
C GLU A 99 6.06 4.06 -1.22
N ALA A 100 7.10 4.39 -0.44
CA ALA A 100 7.32 5.74 0.06
C ALA A 100 7.56 6.76 -1.08
N ALA A 101 8.34 6.38 -2.10
CA ALA A 101 8.58 7.22 -3.27
C ALA A 101 7.29 7.43 -4.09
N GLN A 102 6.51 6.38 -4.31
CA GLN A 102 5.22 6.46 -5.00
C GLN A 102 4.24 7.37 -4.25
N GLN A 103 4.16 7.24 -2.92
CA GLN A 103 3.32 8.10 -2.10
C GLN A 103 3.75 9.57 -2.18
N ARG A 104 5.07 9.83 -2.18
CA ARG A 104 5.60 11.19 -2.35
C ARG A 104 5.29 11.77 -3.73
N ILE A 105 5.40 10.97 -4.79
CA ILE A 105 5.03 11.39 -6.15
C ILE A 105 3.53 11.74 -6.19
N ALA A 106 2.66 10.87 -5.68
CA ALA A 106 1.22 11.14 -5.64
C ALA A 106 0.88 12.42 -4.84
N GLU A 107 1.57 12.67 -3.71
CA GLU A 107 1.43 13.92 -2.97
C GLU A 107 1.84 15.13 -3.82
N LEU A 108 2.98 15.07 -4.50
CA LEU A 108 3.48 16.14 -5.35
C LEU A 108 2.58 16.39 -6.58
N GLU A 109 2.06 15.33 -7.19
CA GLU A 109 1.10 15.41 -8.31
C GLU A 109 -0.24 16.00 -7.87
N ALA A 110 -0.66 15.79 -6.62
CA ALA A 110 -1.88 16.39 -6.07
C ALA A 110 -1.70 17.87 -5.66
N ARG A 111 -0.47 18.38 -5.52
CA ARG A 111 -0.23 19.77 -5.13
C ARG A 111 -0.59 20.73 -6.26
N THR A 112 -1.51 21.64 -5.99
CA THR A 112 -1.85 22.75 -6.90
C THR A 112 -1.11 24.02 -6.49
N VAL A 113 -0.57 24.76 -7.45
CA VAL A 113 0.02 26.09 -7.20
C VAL A 113 -1.08 27.13 -7.31
N THR A 114 -1.19 27.99 -6.29
CA THR A 114 -2.09 29.14 -6.32
C THR A 114 -1.30 30.36 -6.77
N VAL A 115 -1.79 31.04 -7.80
CA VAL A 115 -1.18 32.26 -8.34
C VAL A 115 -2.23 33.36 -8.30
N LYS A 116 -1.84 34.53 -7.78
CA LYS A 116 -2.66 35.74 -7.88
C LYS A 116 -2.56 36.27 -9.31
N LEU A 117 -3.70 36.28 -10.00
CA LEU A 117 -3.84 36.86 -11.33
C LEU A 117 -4.69 38.11 -11.20
N TYR A 118 -4.28 39.17 -11.89
CA TYR A 118 -4.99 40.46 -11.87
C TYR A 118 -5.81 40.60 -13.14
N ASP A 119 -7.02 41.13 -13.00
CA ASP A 119 -7.85 41.49 -14.14
C ASP A 119 -7.51 42.90 -14.67
N ASP A 120 -8.06 43.20 -15.84
CA ASP A 120 -7.80 44.43 -16.58
C ASP A 120 -8.23 45.68 -15.79
N PHE A 121 -9.35 45.56 -15.06
CA PHE A 121 -9.90 46.62 -14.23
C PHE A 121 -8.96 46.95 -13.07
N GLN A 122 -8.45 45.94 -12.37
CA GLN A 122 -7.49 46.11 -11.27
C GLN A 122 -6.21 46.80 -11.75
N LEU A 123 -5.65 46.39 -12.88
CA LEU A 123 -4.42 46.97 -13.43
C LEU A 123 -4.59 48.44 -13.81
N CYS A 124 -5.69 48.77 -14.48
CA CYS A 124 -6.00 50.16 -14.82
C CYS A 124 -6.24 51.01 -13.57
N HIS A 125 -6.87 50.46 -12.53
CA HIS A 125 -7.11 51.17 -11.26
C HIS A 125 -5.83 51.44 -10.47
N TYR A 126 -4.78 50.64 -10.68
CA TYR A 126 -3.45 50.90 -10.13
C TYR A 126 -2.62 51.92 -10.93
N GLY A 127 -3.23 52.59 -11.92
CA GLY A 127 -2.60 53.65 -12.71
C GLY A 127 -1.83 53.16 -13.93
N ALA A 128 -2.04 51.90 -14.35
CA ALA A 128 -1.50 51.41 -15.62
C ALA A 128 -2.26 51.99 -16.82
N THR A 129 -1.58 52.11 -17.96
CA THR A 129 -2.24 52.45 -19.23
C THR A 129 -3.01 51.25 -19.77
N ASP A 130 -4.08 51.51 -20.54
CA ASP A 130 -4.89 50.48 -21.21
C ASP A 130 -4.03 49.52 -22.06
N ASP A 131 -3.05 50.06 -22.80
CA ASP A 131 -2.09 49.25 -23.57
C ASP A 131 -1.20 48.36 -22.69
N TYR A 132 -0.78 48.86 -21.51
CA TYR A 132 0.01 48.06 -20.58
C TYR A 132 -0.83 46.93 -19.97
N ALA A 133 -2.07 47.22 -19.56
CA ALA A 133 -2.97 46.26 -18.95
C ALA A 133 -3.28 45.10 -19.90
N LYS A 134 -3.55 45.39 -21.19
CA LYS A 134 -3.73 44.36 -22.24
C LYS A 134 -2.49 43.48 -22.43
N GLY A 135 -1.30 44.08 -22.54
CA GLY A 135 -0.05 43.31 -22.68
C GLY A 135 0.27 42.42 -21.47
N TYR A 136 -0.11 42.86 -20.26
CA TYR A 136 0.04 42.08 -19.04
C TYR A 136 -0.95 40.91 -18.99
N ILE A 137 -2.21 41.12 -19.36
CA ILE A 137 -3.25 40.07 -19.48
C ILE A 137 -2.83 39.00 -20.49
N ASP A 138 -2.33 39.40 -21.66
CA ASP A 138 -1.84 38.48 -22.68
C ASP A 138 -0.67 37.62 -22.17
N SER A 139 0.23 38.24 -21.41
CA SER A 139 1.34 37.53 -20.76
C SER A 139 0.82 36.52 -19.73
N GLN A 140 -0.11 36.90 -18.84
CA GLN A 140 -0.74 35.99 -17.87
C GLN A 140 -1.42 34.78 -18.55
N ASN A 141 -2.13 35.03 -19.66
CA ASN A 141 -2.79 33.98 -20.44
C ASN A 141 -1.78 33.01 -21.06
N ASN A 142 -0.65 33.50 -21.58
CA ASN A 142 0.42 32.66 -22.11
C ASN A 142 1.11 31.85 -21.01
N PHE A 143 1.39 32.44 -19.85
CA PHE A 143 1.92 31.71 -18.70
C PHE A 143 1.00 30.59 -18.24
N THR A 144 -0.31 30.83 -18.16
CA THR A 144 -1.30 29.81 -17.78
C THR A 144 -1.33 28.65 -18.79
N LYS A 145 -1.23 28.94 -20.10
CA LYS A 145 -1.14 27.91 -21.14
C LYS A 145 0.13 27.06 -21.01
N TRP A 146 1.27 27.67 -20.71
CA TRP A 146 2.53 26.94 -20.53
C TRP A 146 2.52 26.06 -19.27
N LEU A 147 1.95 26.54 -18.17
CA LEU A 147 1.77 25.75 -16.95
C LEU A 147 0.85 24.54 -17.20
N ALA A 148 -0.26 24.75 -17.92
CA ALA A 148 -1.16 23.66 -18.29
C ALA A 148 -0.49 22.64 -19.22
N ALA A 149 0.32 23.09 -20.20
CA ALA A 149 1.09 22.20 -21.08
C ALA A 149 2.15 21.39 -20.31
N ALA A 150 2.66 21.92 -19.20
CA ALA A 150 3.55 21.22 -18.28
C ALA A 150 2.82 20.32 -17.27
N GLY A 151 1.48 20.20 -17.34
CA GLY A 151 0.66 19.39 -16.43
C GLY A 151 0.44 20.02 -15.05
N ILE A 152 0.75 21.30 -14.86
CA ILE A 152 0.61 22.00 -13.59
C ILE A 152 -0.79 22.62 -13.50
N GLY A 153 -1.59 22.16 -12.54
CA GLY A 153 -2.90 22.73 -12.24
C GLY A 153 -2.79 24.11 -11.57
N VAL A 154 -3.27 25.16 -12.24
CA VAL A 154 -3.33 26.53 -11.72
C VAL A 154 -4.72 26.82 -11.17
N LYS A 155 -4.81 27.22 -9.91
CA LYS A 155 -6.04 27.79 -9.33
C LYS A 155 -5.91 29.31 -9.30
N GLN A 156 -6.88 30.00 -9.91
CA GLN A 156 -6.96 31.46 -9.84
C GLN A 156 -7.47 31.85 -8.46
N GLN A 157 -6.67 32.62 -7.72
CA GLN A 157 -7.17 33.32 -6.56
C GLN A 157 -7.87 34.58 -7.05
N LYS A 158 -9.19 34.52 -7.24
CA LYS A 158 -10.00 35.74 -7.28
C LYS A 158 -9.97 36.30 -5.86
N ASP A 159 -9.21 37.36 -5.65
CA ASP A 159 -9.50 38.24 -4.53
C ASP A 159 -10.89 38.79 -4.84
N SER A 160 -11.92 38.24 -4.19
CA SER A 160 -13.22 38.88 -4.15
C SER A 160 -12.97 40.24 -3.50
N VAL A 161 -12.82 41.27 -4.32
CA VAL A 161 -13.19 42.59 -3.87
C VAL A 161 -14.67 42.44 -3.54
N ASP A 162 -14.99 42.52 -2.25
CA ASP A 162 -16.35 42.41 -1.72
C ASP A 162 -17.24 43.39 -2.47
N SER A 163 -17.88 42.89 -3.54
CA SER A 163 -19.21 43.31 -3.90
C SER A 163 -20.13 42.58 -2.93
N ASP A 164 -20.07 42.97 -1.66
CA ASP A 164 -20.95 42.49 -0.60
C ASP A 164 -22.38 42.97 -0.91
N VAL A 165 -23.01 42.31 -1.87
CA VAL A 165 -24.47 42.15 -1.95
C VAL A 165 -24.85 40.81 -1.27
N GLY A 166 -23.96 40.30 -0.41
CA GLY A 166 -23.96 38.94 0.14
C GLY A 166 -24.07 38.88 1.66
N GLY A 167 -24.75 39.84 2.28
CA GLY A 167 -24.93 39.88 3.73
C GLY A 167 -26.25 40.49 4.16
N ARG A 168 -27.37 40.14 3.50
CA ARG A 168 -28.70 40.59 3.97
C ARG A 168 -28.88 40.16 5.43
N ASN A 169 -29.31 41.10 6.26
CA ASN A 169 -29.62 40.78 7.63
C ASN A 169 -30.76 39.77 7.69
N GLN A 170 -30.64 38.78 8.58
CA GLN A 170 -31.72 37.83 8.82
C GLN A 170 -32.90 38.57 9.49
N PRO A 171 -34.16 38.15 9.23
CA PRO A 171 -35.32 38.77 9.87
C PRO A 171 -35.21 38.74 11.40
N GLY A 172 -35.45 39.87 12.04
CA GLY A 172 -35.27 40.05 13.47
C GLY A 172 -34.97 41.50 13.84
N MET A 173 -34.71 41.73 15.13
CA MET A 173 -34.28 43.05 15.60
C MET A 173 -32.78 43.22 15.33
N VAL A 174 -32.45 44.18 14.47
CA VAL A 174 -31.08 44.48 14.05
C VAL A 174 -30.77 45.91 14.48
N THR A 175 -29.61 46.12 15.08
CA THR A 175 -29.15 47.47 15.43
C THR A 175 -29.01 48.29 14.15
N ALA A 176 -29.52 49.52 14.13
CA ALA A 176 -29.56 50.37 12.95
C ALA A 176 -28.21 50.50 12.22
N ILE A 177 -27.09 50.47 12.96
CA ILE A 177 -25.76 50.51 12.37
C ILE A 177 -25.39 49.32 11.47
N TYR A 178 -26.10 48.21 11.58
CA TYR A 178 -25.83 47.01 10.80
C TYR A 178 -26.78 46.87 9.61
N ILE A 179 -27.75 47.76 9.46
CA ILE A 179 -28.71 47.73 8.37
C ILE A 179 -28.09 48.42 7.17
N GLY A 180 -28.15 47.76 6.01
CA GLY A 180 -27.55 48.25 4.78
C GLY A 180 -28.55 48.33 3.62
N ALA A 181 -28.07 48.87 2.51
CA ALA A 181 -28.83 48.91 1.27
C ALA A 181 -29.31 47.50 0.86
N GLY A 182 -30.59 47.38 0.50
CA GLY A 182 -31.24 46.13 0.12
C GLY A 182 -31.83 45.32 1.30
N ASP A 183 -31.69 45.76 2.55
CA ASP A 183 -32.46 45.21 3.67
C ASP A 183 -33.91 45.73 3.64
N PHE A 184 -34.83 44.91 4.13
CA PHE A 184 -36.23 45.28 4.29
C PHE A 184 -36.53 45.51 5.77
N VAL A 185 -36.98 46.71 6.13
CA VAL A 185 -37.29 47.05 7.52
C VAL A 185 -38.77 47.32 7.71
N LYS A 186 -39.30 46.98 8.89
CA LYS A 186 -40.70 47.22 9.24
C LYS A 186 -40.82 48.36 10.24
N ILE A 187 -41.45 49.46 9.81
CA ILE A 187 -41.64 50.66 10.63
C ILE A 187 -43.12 50.96 10.70
N LYS A 188 -43.68 51.01 11.92
CA LYS A 188 -45.11 51.29 12.17
C LYS A 188 -46.07 50.41 11.35
N GLY A 189 -45.67 49.17 11.06
CA GLY A 189 -46.47 48.20 10.32
C GLY A 189 -46.30 48.23 8.79
N GLN A 190 -45.49 49.15 8.25
CA GLN A 190 -45.15 49.22 6.82
C GLN A 190 -43.73 48.70 6.58
N VAL A 191 -43.51 48.05 5.43
CA VAL A 191 -42.19 47.51 5.05
C VAL A 191 -41.55 48.43 4.02
N PHE A 192 -40.29 48.77 4.24
CA PHE A 192 -39.49 49.63 3.37
C PHE A 192 -38.19 48.92 2.98
N GLU A 193 -37.79 49.07 1.72
CA GLU A 193 -36.45 48.68 1.27
C GLU A 193 -35.50 49.84 1.51
N VAL A 194 -34.37 49.55 2.15
CA VAL A 194 -33.31 50.53 2.40
C VAL A 194 -32.52 50.74 1.11
N GLU A 195 -32.47 51.98 0.64
CA GLU A 195 -31.69 52.40 -0.53
C GLU A 195 -30.27 52.81 -0.12
N GLU A 196 -30.14 53.51 1.02
CA GLU A 196 -28.87 54.01 1.53
C GLU A 196 -28.91 54.10 3.06
N THR A 197 -27.74 53.97 3.70
CA THR A 197 -27.59 54.16 5.15
C THR A 197 -26.45 55.12 5.40
N ASP A 198 -26.76 56.24 6.06
CA ASP A 198 -25.82 57.29 6.39
C ASP A 198 -25.57 57.37 7.90
N PHE A 199 -24.33 57.66 8.28
CA PHE A 199 -23.83 57.63 9.65
C PHE A 199 -23.17 58.96 10.01
N ASP A 200 -23.80 59.69 10.92
CA ASP A 200 -23.23 60.90 11.51
C ASP A 200 -23.01 60.69 13.01
N ASP A 201 -22.04 61.39 13.60
CA ASP A 201 -21.63 61.33 15.00
C ASP A 201 -22.80 61.14 16.00
N HIS A 202 -23.22 59.87 16.21
CA HIS A 202 -24.25 59.31 17.14
C HIS A 202 -25.63 58.90 16.54
N ASP A 203 -25.89 59.13 15.26
CA ASP A 203 -27.18 58.86 14.60
C ASP A 203 -27.03 58.15 13.24
N VAL A 204 -28.04 57.34 12.92
CA VAL A 204 -28.15 56.59 11.67
C VAL A 204 -29.38 57.09 10.93
N THR A 205 -29.19 57.38 9.65
CA THR A 205 -30.28 57.72 8.73
C THR A 205 -30.41 56.60 7.69
N LEU A 206 -31.53 55.90 7.71
CA LEU A 206 -31.91 54.93 6.67
C LEU A 206 -32.78 55.64 5.63
N TRP A 207 -32.30 55.73 4.39
CA TRP A 207 -33.07 56.22 3.25
C TRP A 207 -33.80 55.04 2.59
N PHE A 208 -35.08 55.21 2.31
CA PHE A 208 -35.92 54.16 1.72
C PHE A 208 -36.25 54.45 0.27
N VAL A 209 -36.39 53.38 -0.52
CA VAL A 209 -36.94 53.43 -1.87
C VAL A 209 -38.32 54.10 -1.81
N GLY A 210 -38.47 55.23 -2.52
CA GLY A 210 -39.67 56.08 -2.46
C GLY A 210 -39.52 57.36 -1.63
N GLY A 211 -38.32 57.68 -1.16
CA GLY A 211 -37.94 59.00 -0.63
C GLY A 211 -38.28 59.25 0.86
N ASN A 212 -38.76 58.24 1.57
CA ASN A 212 -38.92 58.31 3.02
C ASN A 212 -37.58 58.03 3.72
N ALA A 213 -37.41 58.55 4.94
CA ALA A 213 -36.23 58.23 5.75
C ALA A 213 -36.59 57.94 7.21
N LEU A 214 -35.81 57.07 7.85
CA LEU A 214 -35.82 56.87 9.30
C LEU A 214 -34.51 57.38 9.89
N LYS A 215 -34.59 58.38 10.77
CA LYS A 215 -33.47 58.84 11.57
C LYS A 215 -33.60 58.32 13.01
N CYS A 216 -32.58 57.64 13.51
CA CYS A 216 -32.57 57.06 14.85
C CYS A 216 -31.15 57.03 15.44
N ALA A 217 -31.01 56.76 16.74
CA ALA A 217 -29.71 56.62 17.37
C ALA A 217 -28.98 55.38 16.83
N ALA A 218 -27.65 55.40 16.78
CA ALA A 218 -26.84 54.28 16.27
C ALA A 218 -27.22 52.91 16.87
N GLY A 219 -27.48 52.86 18.18
CA GLY A 219 -27.88 51.65 18.90
C GLY A 219 -29.35 51.23 18.75
N CYS A 220 -30.15 51.91 17.94
CA CYS A 220 -31.59 51.68 17.85
C CYS A 220 -31.89 50.32 17.21
N PRO A 221 -32.62 49.40 17.87
CA PRO A 221 -33.05 48.16 17.24
C PRO A 221 -34.18 48.46 16.25
N VAL A 222 -34.02 48.00 15.02
CA VAL A 222 -34.99 48.11 13.93
C VAL A 222 -35.34 46.70 13.46
N GLU A 223 -36.63 46.45 13.25
CA GLU A 223 -37.12 45.15 12.79
C GLU A 223 -36.80 44.97 11.30
N VAL A 224 -35.81 44.13 11.00
CA VAL A 224 -35.55 43.63 9.64
C VAL A 224 -36.50 42.48 9.36
N VAL A 225 -37.06 42.45 8.16
CA VAL A 225 -37.99 41.43 7.67
C VAL A 225 -37.47 40.83 6.37
N SER A 226 -38.00 39.67 5.98
CA SER A 226 -37.72 39.12 4.66
C SER A 226 -38.31 40.00 3.56
N ALA A 227 -37.67 40.00 2.39
CA ALA A 227 -38.19 40.65 1.20
C ALA A 227 -39.66 40.27 0.97
N PRO A 228 -40.57 41.24 0.78
CA PRO A 228 -41.97 40.95 0.54
C PRO A 228 -42.11 40.13 -0.73
N VAL A 229 -42.64 38.91 -0.60
CA VAL A 229 -43.03 38.09 -1.76
C VAL A 229 -44.07 38.88 -2.53
N ALA A 230 -43.83 39.14 -3.81
CA ALA A 230 -44.68 39.97 -4.66
C ALA A 230 -46.11 39.40 -4.75
N ALA A 231 -46.95 39.77 -3.80
CA ALA A 231 -48.39 39.58 -3.83
C ALA A 231 -49.03 40.96 -4.02
N GLY A 232 -49.09 41.42 -5.27
CA GLY A 232 -49.93 42.50 -5.79
C GLY A 232 -50.52 43.53 -4.81
N ILE A 233 -49.70 44.23 -4.04
CA ILE A 233 -50.13 45.42 -3.30
C ILE A 233 -50.05 46.61 -4.26
N LYS A 234 -51.22 47.07 -4.69
CA LYS A 234 -51.36 48.36 -5.39
C LYS A 234 -50.79 49.46 -4.50
N VAL A 235 -49.73 50.11 -4.96
CA VAL A 235 -49.35 51.44 -4.48
C VAL A 235 -50.54 52.35 -4.77
N LYS A 236 -51.12 52.91 -3.71
CA LYS A 236 -52.22 53.87 -3.80
C LYS A 236 -51.64 55.22 -3.37
N GLY A 237 -51.63 56.18 -4.29
CA GLY A 237 -51.30 57.58 -4.02
C GLY A 237 -50.58 58.22 -5.19
N GLU A 238 -51.26 59.18 -5.81
CA GLU A 238 -50.83 60.06 -6.91
C GLU A 238 -49.57 60.87 -6.62
#